data_AF-A0A1I1NFF5-F1
#
_entry.id   AF-A0A1I1NFF5-F1
#
_cell.length_a   1.000
_cell.length_b   1.000
_cell.length_c   1.000
_cell.angle_alpha   90.00
_cell.angle_beta   90.00
_cell.angle_gamma   90.00
#
_symmetry.space_group_name_H-M   'P 1'
#
loop_
_entity.id
_entity.type
_entity.pdbx_description
1 polymer ?
#
loop_
_entity_poly.entity_id
_entity_poly.type
_entity_poly.pdbx_seq_one_letter_code
_entity_poly.pdbx_strand_id
1 'polypeptide(L)'
;MKIERPHIKLHRIDNQTVLDVDTWELKDIIEDYLREECEIDYEFFQEINPELAKTNYESYRLFFSKEYSENKIVDFLKKYSDKELIEIVQFQRAQANGRFYCDCCGYNTLNEKPNGTYQICTICFWEDDPIQKNDPNYKGGANRVSLNQAKKNFAEFGACERDLIKNVQKVHRSDIRNPKYEAE
;
A
#
# COMPACT_ATOMS: atom_id res chain seq x y z
N MET A 1 26.36 3.11 13.97
CA MET A 1 25.97 3.71 12.68
C MET A 1 24.45 3.79 12.63
N LYS A 2 23.88 4.86 12.08
CA LYS A 2 22.43 5.03 11.92
C LYS A 2 22.17 5.51 10.50
N ILE A 3 21.39 4.76 9.73
CA ILE A 3 20.90 5.17 8.41
C ILE A 3 19.38 5.26 8.51
N GLU A 4 18.84 6.36 8.01
CA GLU A 4 17.41 6.63 8.02
C GLU A 4 17.04 7.18 6.65
N ARG A 5 16.19 6.44 5.96
CA ARG A 5 15.72 6.74 4.60
C ARG A 5 14.22 6.45 4.54
N PRO A 6 13.51 6.85 3.48
CA PRO A 6 12.10 6.52 3.34
C PRO A 6 11.88 5.01 3.49
N HIS A 7 11.02 4.62 4.43
CA HIS A 7 10.56 3.25 4.64
C HIS A 7 11.59 2.22 5.13
N ILE A 8 12.82 2.64 5.39
CA ILE A 8 13.88 1.79 5.92
C ILE A 8 14.72 2.52 6.98
N LYS A 9 15.12 1.81 8.03
CA LYS A 9 16.00 2.38 9.06
C LYS A 9 16.98 1.33 9.57
N LEU A 10 18.27 1.58 9.37
CA LEU A 10 19.34 0.74 9.89
C LEU A 10 19.87 1.33 11.20
N HIS A 11 19.85 0.54 12.26
CA HIS A 11 20.30 0.95 13.58
C HIS A 11 20.81 -0.25 14.39
N ARG A 12 21.02 -0.06 15.70
CA ARG A 12 21.47 -1.13 16.60
C ARG A 12 20.56 -1.25 17.81
N ILE A 13 20.23 -2.48 18.17
CA ILE A 13 19.58 -2.87 19.43
C ILE A 13 20.51 -3.88 20.10
N ASP A 14 20.91 -3.66 21.36
CA ASP A 14 21.78 -4.57 22.14
C ASP A 14 23.05 -5.05 21.39
N ASN A 15 23.71 -4.12 20.68
CA ASN A 15 24.88 -4.36 19.82
C ASN A 15 24.65 -5.31 18.63
N GLN A 16 23.39 -5.59 18.27
CA GLN A 16 23.02 -6.27 17.05
C GLN A 16 22.58 -5.25 15.99
N THR A 17 22.91 -5.50 14.72
CA THR A 17 22.47 -4.66 13.60
C THR A 17 21.03 -5.01 13.24
N VAL A 18 20.19 -3.98 13.12
CA VAL A 18 18.74 -4.11 12.89
C VAL A 18 18.32 -3.20 11.75
N LEU A 19 17.54 -3.76 10.81
CA LEU A 19 16.88 -3.00 9.74
C LEU A 19 15.37 -3.01 9.96
N ASP A 20 14.80 -1.84 10.23
CA ASP A 20 13.34 -1.64 10.25
C ASP A 20 12.85 -1.40 8.81
N VAL A 21 11.73 -2.03 8.42
CA VAL A 21 11.11 -1.94 7.09
C VAL A 21 9.59 -1.72 7.21
N ASP A 22 9.04 -0.77 6.44
CA ASP A 22 7.66 -0.28 6.61
C ASP A 22 6.54 -1.13 5.98
N THR A 23 6.86 -2.19 5.24
CA THR A 23 5.86 -3.08 4.62
C THR A 23 6.38 -4.49 4.34
N TRP A 24 5.46 -5.45 4.14
CA TRP A 24 5.78 -6.85 3.79
C TRP A 24 6.49 -7.00 2.43
N GLU A 25 6.08 -6.27 1.38
CA GLU A 25 6.68 -6.48 0.04
C GLU A 25 8.07 -5.87 -0.01
N LEU A 26 8.23 -4.70 0.61
CA LEU A 26 9.55 -4.10 0.71
C LEU A 26 10.46 -5.02 1.50
N LYS A 27 9.95 -5.66 2.57
CA LYS A 27 10.68 -6.72 3.27
C LYS A 27 11.02 -7.86 2.30
N ASP A 28 10.06 -8.51 1.65
CA ASP A 28 10.32 -9.64 0.73
C ASP A 28 11.34 -9.30 -0.38
N ILE A 29 11.26 -8.12 -1.00
CA ILE A 29 12.25 -7.64 -1.99
C ILE A 29 13.65 -7.58 -1.39
N ILE A 30 13.75 -7.11 -0.15
CA ILE A 30 15.02 -7.01 0.58
C ILE A 30 15.53 -8.39 0.95
N GLU A 31 14.64 -9.29 1.37
CA GLU A 31 14.97 -10.67 1.73
C GLU A 31 15.53 -11.46 0.53
N ASP A 32 14.82 -11.41 -0.60
CA ASP A 32 15.24 -12.08 -1.83
C ASP A 32 16.62 -11.58 -2.26
N TYR A 33 16.84 -10.27 -2.23
CA TYR A 33 18.14 -9.68 -2.57
C TYR A 33 19.26 -10.10 -1.59
N LEU A 34 19.01 -10.02 -0.28
CA LEU A 34 20.02 -10.38 0.74
C LEU A 34 20.44 -11.85 0.63
N ARG A 35 19.48 -12.73 0.35
CA ARG A 35 19.71 -14.16 0.16
C ARG A 35 20.46 -14.44 -1.13
N GLU A 36 20.00 -13.89 -2.25
CA GLU A 36 20.48 -14.27 -3.59
C GLU A 36 21.81 -13.60 -3.96
N GLU A 37 22.04 -12.37 -3.50
CA GLU A 37 23.17 -11.56 -3.96
C GLU A 37 24.25 -11.40 -2.87
N CYS A 38 23.90 -11.57 -1.59
CA CYS A 38 24.80 -11.26 -0.47
C CYS A 38 25.14 -12.48 0.42
N GLU A 39 24.44 -13.61 0.26
CA GLU A 39 24.54 -14.80 1.13
C GLU A 39 24.35 -14.43 2.62
N ILE A 40 23.43 -13.50 2.89
CA ILE A 40 23.12 -13.03 4.24
C ILE A 40 21.85 -13.70 4.74
N ASP A 41 22.00 -14.51 5.78
CA ASP A 41 20.90 -15.04 6.59
C ASP A 41 20.60 -14.08 7.75
N TYR A 42 19.32 -13.96 8.11
CA TYR A 42 18.86 -13.10 9.19
C TYR A 42 17.72 -13.80 9.97
N GLU A 43 17.51 -13.36 11.20
CA GLU A 43 16.40 -13.83 12.02
C GLU A 43 15.28 -12.78 12.03
N PHE A 44 14.03 -13.25 12.01
CA PHE A 44 12.86 -12.39 11.90
C PHE A 44 12.17 -12.15 13.25
N PHE A 45 11.81 -10.89 13.50
CA PHE A 45 10.85 -10.54 14.53
C PHE A 45 9.80 -9.57 13.99
N GLN A 46 8.53 -9.91 14.16
CA GLN A 46 7.42 -9.02 13.85
C GLN A 46 7.18 -8.09 15.04
N GLU A 47 7.44 -6.81 14.86
CA GLU A 47 7.01 -5.80 15.82
C GLU A 47 6.19 -4.74 15.10
N ILE A 48 5.00 -4.49 15.61
CA ILE A 48 4.23 -3.33 15.18
C ILE A 48 4.99 -2.10 15.67
N ASN A 49 5.58 -1.31 14.76
CA ASN A 49 6.24 -0.06 15.09
C ASN A 49 5.24 0.80 15.88
N PRO A 50 5.50 1.13 17.16
CA PRO A 50 4.54 1.82 18.01
C PRO A 50 4.08 3.17 17.45
N GLU A 51 4.93 3.84 16.66
CA GLU A 51 4.61 5.09 15.99
C GLU A 51 3.66 4.88 14.80
N LEU A 52 3.78 3.75 14.09
CA LEU A 52 2.94 3.36 12.95
C LEU A 52 1.74 2.48 13.35
N ALA A 53 1.69 1.98 14.58
CA ALA A 53 0.62 1.15 15.12
C ALA A 53 -0.77 1.79 15.00
N LYS A 54 -0.83 3.13 14.99
CA LYS A 54 -2.07 3.90 14.82
C LYS A 54 -2.66 3.83 13.41
N THR A 55 -1.92 3.29 12.45
CA THR A 55 -2.27 3.30 11.02
C THR A 55 -2.53 1.92 10.42
N ASN A 56 -2.53 0.85 11.24
CA ASN A 56 -2.61 -0.55 10.81
C ASN A 56 -1.52 -0.97 9.80
N TYR A 57 -0.38 -0.26 9.75
CA TYR A 57 0.76 -0.72 8.97
C TYR A 57 1.63 -1.65 9.79
N GLU A 58 1.88 -2.83 9.25
CA GLU A 58 2.89 -3.75 9.75
C GLU A 58 4.26 -3.21 9.42
N SER A 59 5.15 -3.23 10.41
CA SER A 59 6.58 -3.01 10.21
C SER A 59 7.35 -4.27 10.59
N TYR A 60 8.52 -4.42 10.00
CA TYR A 60 9.32 -5.62 10.11
C TYR A 60 10.70 -5.23 10.63
N ARG A 61 11.23 -5.96 11.62
CA ARG A 61 12.62 -5.82 12.06
C ARG A 61 13.43 -7.03 11.64
N LEU A 62 14.45 -6.79 10.83
CA LEU A 62 15.39 -7.79 10.37
C LEU A 62 16.63 -7.72 11.26
N PHE A 63 16.91 -8.80 11.99
CA PHE A 63 18.06 -8.91 12.88
C PHE A 63 19.19 -9.67 12.19
N PHE A 64 20.34 -9.03 12.04
CA PHE A 64 21.48 -9.64 11.37
C PHE A 64 22.42 -10.28 12.37
N SER A 65 23.01 -11.42 11.99
CA SER A 65 24.11 -12.03 12.75
C SER A 65 25.29 -11.06 12.83
N LYS A 66 26.01 -11.09 13.96
CA LYS A 66 27.23 -10.29 14.19
C LYS A 66 28.37 -10.66 13.23
N GLU A 67 28.24 -11.78 12.52
CA GLU A 67 29.20 -12.27 11.53
C GLU A 67 29.17 -11.45 10.23
N TYR A 68 28.05 -10.79 9.93
CA TYR A 68 27.93 -9.97 8.73
C TYR A 68 28.47 -8.55 8.97
N SER A 69 29.35 -8.11 8.07
CA SER A 69 29.84 -6.74 8.08
C SER A 69 28.70 -5.77 7.77
N GLU A 70 28.57 -4.73 8.60
CA GLU A 70 27.59 -3.66 8.40
C GLU A 70 27.70 -3.02 7.01
N ASN A 71 28.90 -2.95 6.42
CA ASN A 71 29.09 -2.39 5.09
C ASN A 71 28.33 -3.16 4.00
N LYS A 72 28.22 -4.49 4.12
CA LYS A 72 27.43 -5.29 3.16
C LYS A 72 25.95 -4.90 3.19
N ILE A 73 25.40 -4.69 4.39
CA ILE A 73 24.02 -4.25 4.58
C ILE A 73 23.84 -2.83 4.04
N VAL A 74 24.80 -1.93 4.28
CA VAL A 74 24.74 -0.56 3.76
C VAL A 74 24.80 -0.50 2.24
N ASP A 75 25.66 -1.30 1.61
CA ASP A 75 25.79 -1.34 0.16
C ASP A 75 24.52 -1.87 -0.50
N PHE A 76 23.85 -2.85 0.12
CA PHE A 76 22.49 -3.26 -0.25
C PHE A 76 21.53 -2.06 -0.21
N LEU A 77 21.46 -1.31 0.90
CA LEU A 77 20.52 -0.19 1.00
C LEU A 77 20.75 0.83 -0.12
N LYS A 78 22.01 1.07 -0.53
CA LYS A 78 22.33 2.01 -1.63
C LYS A 78 21.81 1.59 -3.00
N LYS A 79 21.42 0.32 -3.21
CA LYS A 79 20.88 -0.16 -4.50
C LYS A 79 19.60 0.56 -4.91
N TYR A 80 18.73 0.84 -3.95
CA TYR A 80 17.48 1.54 -4.19
C TYR A 80 17.67 3.02 -3.89
N SER A 81 17.22 3.88 -4.80
CA SER A 81 17.05 5.30 -4.55
C SER A 81 15.88 5.56 -3.59
N ASP A 82 15.85 6.74 -2.97
CA ASP A 82 14.73 7.14 -2.11
C ASP A 82 13.40 7.14 -2.88
N LYS A 83 13.43 7.48 -4.17
CA LYS A 83 12.25 7.46 -5.05
C LYS A 83 11.70 6.04 -5.22
N GLU A 84 12.56 5.06 -5.50
CA GLU A 84 12.14 3.66 -5.69
C GLU A 84 11.55 3.08 -4.40
N LEU A 85 12.14 3.36 -3.24
CA LEU A 85 11.61 2.92 -1.94
C LEU A 85 10.19 3.49 -1.69
N ILE A 86 10.01 4.78 -1.99
CA ILE A 86 8.70 5.43 -1.90
C ILE A 86 7.70 4.78 -2.86
N GLU A 87 8.08 4.54 -4.11
CA GLU A 87 7.21 3.97 -5.14
C GLU A 87 6.78 2.53 -4.79
N ILE A 88 7.69 1.68 -4.31
CA ILE A 88 7.40 0.31 -3.87
C ILE A 88 6.35 0.33 -2.76
N VAL A 89 6.57 1.13 -1.72
CA VAL A 89 5.67 1.19 -0.56
C VAL A 89 4.32 1.82 -0.93
N GLN A 90 4.32 2.87 -1.74
CA GLN A 90 3.08 3.49 -2.21
C GLN A 90 2.25 2.53 -3.07
N PHE A 91 2.91 1.76 -3.95
CA PHE A 91 2.24 0.76 -4.76
C PHE A 91 1.60 -0.32 -3.89
N GLN A 92 2.34 -0.85 -2.92
CA GLN A 92 1.79 -1.88 -2.04
C GLN A 92 0.64 -1.36 -1.18
N ARG A 93 0.77 -0.15 -0.63
CA ARG A 93 -0.29 0.50 0.16
C ARG A 93 -1.54 0.84 -0.66
N ALA A 94 -1.49 0.80 -1.99
CA ALA A 94 -2.62 1.01 -2.87
C ALA A 94 -3.43 -0.28 -3.15
N GLN A 95 -3.01 -1.44 -2.63
CA GLN A 95 -3.67 -2.72 -2.85
C GLN A 95 -3.78 -3.59 -1.58
N ALA A 96 -4.62 -4.62 -1.68
CA ALA A 96 -4.65 -5.76 -0.75
C ALA A 96 -5.03 -7.03 -1.50
N ASN A 97 -4.39 -8.15 -1.17
CA ASN A 97 -4.59 -9.46 -1.81
C ASN A 97 -4.54 -9.41 -3.35
N GLY A 98 -3.57 -8.68 -3.90
CA GLY A 98 -3.36 -8.56 -5.34
C GLY A 98 -4.42 -7.73 -6.08
N ARG A 99 -5.23 -6.94 -5.36
CA ARG A 99 -6.23 -6.04 -5.95
C ARG A 99 -6.12 -4.63 -5.39
N PHE A 100 -6.37 -3.64 -6.24
CA PHE A 100 -6.27 -2.23 -5.89
C PHE A 100 -7.57 -1.66 -5.37
N TYR A 101 -7.44 -0.69 -4.48
CA TYR A 101 -8.57 0.00 -3.88
C TYR A 101 -9.27 0.90 -4.89
N CYS A 102 -10.60 0.81 -4.96
CA CYS A 102 -11.42 1.75 -5.72
C CYS A 102 -11.40 3.13 -5.05
N ASP A 103 -11.13 4.18 -5.83
CA ASP A 103 -11.13 5.57 -5.32
C ASP A 103 -12.51 6.03 -4.81
N CYS A 104 -13.59 5.42 -5.30
CA CYS A 104 -14.96 5.73 -4.86
C CYS A 104 -15.31 5.05 -3.54
N CYS A 105 -15.21 3.72 -3.40
CA CYS A 105 -15.68 3.03 -2.17
C CYS A 105 -14.58 2.62 -1.19
N GLY A 106 -13.32 2.60 -1.65
CA GLY A 106 -12.15 2.21 -0.86
C GLY A 106 -11.88 0.71 -0.78
N TYR A 107 -12.72 -0.14 -1.37
CA TYR A 107 -12.51 -1.60 -1.36
C TYR A 107 -11.59 -2.08 -2.48
N ASN A 108 -10.84 -3.14 -2.24
CA ASN A 108 -9.86 -3.75 -3.17
C ASN A 108 -10.54 -4.55 -4.31
N THR A 109 -11.26 -3.86 -5.17
CA THR A 109 -12.03 -4.50 -6.25
C THR A 109 -11.35 -4.49 -7.61
N LEU A 110 -10.33 -3.64 -7.79
CA LEU A 110 -9.71 -3.39 -9.09
C LEU A 110 -8.54 -4.35 -9.31
N ASN A 111 -8.37 -4.86 -10.52
CA ASN A 111 -7.24 -5.75 -10.84
C ASN A 111 -5.97 -4.97 -11.18
N GLU A 112 -6.10 -3.69 -11.50
CA GLU A 112 -4.99 -2.80 -11.86
C GLU A 112 -5.03 -1.51 -11.04
N LYS A 113 -3.87 -0.85 -10.89
CA LYS A 113 -3.76 0.39 -10.11
C LYS A 113 -4.64 1.46 -10.76
N PRO A 114 -5.61 2.06 -10.03
CA PRO A 114 -6.50 3.04 -10.61
C PRO A 114 -5.72 4.27 -11.06
N ASN A 115 -5.75 4.52 -12.37
CA ASN A 115 -5.11 5.67 -13.01
C ASN A 115 -5.63 5.82 -14.46
N GLY A 116 -6.92 5.58 -14.66
CA GLY A 116 -7.53 5.52 -15.99
C GLY A 116 -7.42 4.15 -16.65
N THR A 117 -7.63 3.11 -15.87
CA THR A 117 -7.82 1.72 -16.32
C THR A 117 -9.22 1.48 -16.89
N TYR A 118 -10.17 2.39 -16.62
CA TYR A 118 -11.60 2.27 -16.96
C TYR A 118 -12.25 1.01 -16.39
N GLN A 119 -11.65 0.39 -15.38
CA GLN A 119 -12.24 -0.74 -14.67
C GLN A 119 -13.42 -0.25 -13.83
N ILE A 120 -14.51 -1.01 -13.87
CA ILE A 120 -15.70 -0.74 -13.07
C ILE A 120 -15.61 -1.51 -11.75
N CYS A 121 -15.68 -0.78 -10.64
CA CYS A 121 -15.72 -1.37 -9.31
C CYS A 121 -17.00 -2.21 -9.14
N THR A 122 -16.87 -3.48 -8.79
CA THR A 122 -18.04 -4.36 -8.59
C THR A 122 -18.87 -4.01 -7.35
N ILE A 123 -18.30 -3.30 -6.36
CA ILE A 123 -18.97 -2.97 -5.09
C ILE A 123 -19.76 -1.66 -5.16
N CYS A 124 -19.28 -0.65 -5.89
CA CYS A 124 -19.96 0.65 -5.97
C CYS A 124 -20.35 1.06 -7.39
N PHE A 125 -19.89 0.32 -8.40
CA PHE A 125 -20.13 0.59 -9.82
C PHE A 125 -19.50 1.89 -10.36
N TRP A 126 -18.53 2.45 -9.66
CA TRP A 126 -17.69 3.54 -10.17
C TRP A 126 -16.72 3.03 -11.23
N GLU A 127 -16.63 3.73 -12.36
CA GLU A 127 -15.61 3.50 -13.39
C GLU A 127 -14.35 4.32 -13.09
N ASP A 128 -13.18 3.68 -13.08
CA ASP A 128 -11.89 4.36 -12.89
C ASP A 128 -11.60 5.36 -14.02
N ASP A 129 -11.79 6.64 -13.73
CA ASP A 129 -11.61 7.75 -14.66
C ASP A 129 -10.46 8.67 -14.16
N PRO A 130 -9.41 8.88 -14.97
CA PRO A 130 -8.23 9.63 -14.54
C PRO A 130 -8.52 11.14 -14.42
N ILE A 131 -9.51 11.67 -15.15
CA ILE A 131 -9.91 13.08 -15.08
C ILE A 131 -10.64 13.32 -13.77
N GLN A 132 -11.62 12.49 -13.44
CA GLN A 132 -12.38 12.58 -12.19
C GLN A 132 -11.55 12.18 -10.96
N LYS A 133 -10.49 11.39 -11.14
CA LYS A 133 -9.47 11.18 -10.09
C LYS A 133 -8.65 12.44 -9.83
N ASN A 134 -8.22 13.12 -10.89
CA ASN A 134 -7.41 14.33 -10.79
C ASN A 134 -8.22 15.57 -10.35
N ASP A 135 -9.49 15.65 -10.74
CA ASP A 135 -10.48 16.63 -10.26
C ASP A 135 -11.72 15.90 -9.68
N PRO A 136 -11.72 15.58 -8.37
CA PRO A 136 -12.82 14.85 -7.71
C PRO A 136 -14.18 15.55 -7.70
N ASN A 137 -14.25 16.81 -8.13
CA ASN A 137 -15.49 17.56 -8.28
C ASN A 137 -15.95 17.67 -9.75
N TYR A 138 -15.14 17.21 -10.70
CA TYR A 138 -15.50 17.15 -12.11
C TYR A 138 -16.69 16.21 -12.33
N LYS A 139 -17.72 16.74 -13.02
CA LYS A 139 -18.96 16.04 -13.35
C LYS A 139 -19.08 15.86 -14.85
N GLY A 140 -19.68 14.75 -15.26
CA GLY A 140 -19.64 14.32 -16.66
C GLY A 140 -18.30 13.69 -17.00
N GLY A 141 -18.27 12.86 -18.05
CA GLY A 141 -17.16 11.94 -18.33
C GLY A 141 -17.66 10.51 -18.33
N ALA A 142 -16.82 9.57 -17.90
CA ALA A 142 -17.23 8.17 -17.71
C ALA A 142 -18.37 8.03 -16.68
N ASN A 143 -18.29 8.79 -15.58
CA ASN A 143 -19.33 8.83 -14.54
C ASN A 143 -20.13 10.14 -14.60
N ARG A 144 -21.46 10.05 -14.43
CA ARG A 144 -22.33 11.24 -14.47
C ARG A 144 -22.12 12.14 -13.26
N VAL A 145 -21.95 11.54 -12.08
CA VAL A 145 -21.61 12.24 -10.83
C VAL A 145 -20.10 12.39 -10.67
N SER A 146 -19.66 13.34 -9.83
CA SER A 146 -18.24 13.48 -9.50
C SER A 146 -17.80 12.41 -8.49
N LEU A 147 -16.48 12.19 -8.38
CA LEU A 147 -15.92 11.21 -7.45
C LEU A 147 -16.35 11.49 -5.99
N ASN A 148 -16.31 12.75 -5.55
CA ASN A 148 -16.77 13.12 -4.21
C ASN A 148 -18.26 12.90 -4.00
N GLN A 149 -19.09 13.11 -5.03
CA GLN A 149 -20.51 12.79 -4.94
C GLN A 149 -20.72 11.26 -4.91
N ALA A 150 -19.96 10.50 -5.68
CA ALA A 150 -20.01 9.04 -5.69
C ALA A 150 -19.62 8.44 -4.32
N LYS A 151 -18.60 8.99 -3.64
CA LYS A 151 -18.24 8.62 -2.26
C LYS A 151 -19.41 8.81 -1.30
N LYS A 152 -20.07 9.98 -1.34
CA LYS A 152 -21.25 10.28 -0.52
C LYS A 152 -22.42 9.35 -0.84
N ASN A 153 -22.68 9.14 -2.12
CA ASN A 153 -23.72 8.22 -2.60
C ASN A 153 -23.48 6.79 -2.13
N PHE A 154 -22.24 6.31 -2.18
CA PHE A 154 -21.89 4.98 -1.68
C PHE A 154 -22.09 4.87 -0.17
N ALA A 155 -21.72 5.90 0.60
CA ALA A 155 -21.96 5.93 2.03
C ALA A 155 -23.47 5.94 2.37
N GLU A 156 -24.29 6.62 1.56
CA GLU A 156 -25.73 6.74 1.80
C GLU A 156 -26.52 5.49 1.37
N PHE A 157 -26.22 4.91 0.20
CA PHE A 157 -27.04 3.84 -0.40
C PHE A 157 -26.24 2.72 -1.10
N GLY A 158 -24.92 2.68 -0.96
CA GLY A 158 -24.09 1.54 -1.39
C GLY A 158 -23.75 1.48 -2.89
N ALA A 159 -23.98 2.54 -3.66
CA ALA A 159 -23.58 2.64 -5.06
C ALA A 159 -23.12 4.07 -5.39
N CYS A 160 -22.35 4.26 -6.47
CA CYS A 160 -21.93 5.58 -6.92
C CYS A 160 -23.11 6.43 -7.42
N GLU A 161 -24.18 5.81 -7.91
CA GLU A 161 -25.45 6.46 -8.30
C GLU A 161 -26.65 5.55 -7.99
N ARG A 162 -27.83 6.13 -7.71
CA ARG A 162 -29.02 5.36 -7.28
C ARG A 162 -29.47 4.34 -8.32
N ASP A 163 -29.42 4.70 -9.60
CA ASP A 163 -29.85 3.82 -10.70
C ASP A 163 -28.94 2.59 -10.88
N LEU A 164 -27.73 2.64 -10.32
CA LEU A 164 -26.70 1.60 -10.41
C LEU A 164 -26.72 0.62 -9.23
N ILE A 165 -27.58 0.82 -8.23
CA ILE A 165 -27.73 -0.11 -7.08
C ILE A 165 -28.02 -1.54 -7.55
N LYS A 166 -28.75 -1.71 -8.65
CA LYS A 166 -29.05 -3.03 -9.23
C LYS A 166 -27.83 -3.75 -9.80
N ASN A 167 -26.72 -3.05 -9.99
CA ASN A 167 -25.49 -3.56 -10.59
C ASN A 167 -24.38 -3.85 -9.56
N VAL A 168 -24.54 -3.42 -8.29
CA VAL A 168 -23.52 -3.63 -7.27
C VAL A 168 -23.55 -5.05 -6.71
N GLN A 169 -22.37 -5.55 -6.37
CA GLN A 169 -22.18 -6.74 -5.55
C GLN A 169 -22.16 -6.36 -4.07
N LYS A 170 -22.61 -7.28 -3.22
CA LYS A 170 -22.51 -7.10 -1.77
C LYS A 170 -21.05 -7.20 -1.35
N VAL A 171 -20.66 -6.37 -0.38
CA VAL A 171 -19.37 -6.49 0.28
C VAL A 171 -19.29 -7.84 0.98
N HIS A 172 -18.24 -8.60 0.70
CA HIS A 172 -17.90 -9.87 1.32
C HIS A 172 -16.81 -9.68 2.38
N ARG A 173 -16.65 -10.67 3.28
CA ARG A 173 -15.62 -10.64 4.33
C ARG A 173 -14.19 -10.59 3.79
N SER A 174 -13.99 -11.06 2.56
CA SER A 174 -12.71 -11.03 1.86
C SER A 174 -12.37 -9.66 1.26
N ASP A 175 -13.35 -8.76 1.14
CA ASP A 175 -13.13 -7.43 0.60
C ASP A 175 -12.49 -6.56 1.68
N ILE A 176 -11.28 -6.10 1.39
CA ILE A 176 -10.48 -5.29 2.29
C ILE A 176 -10.67 -3.85 1.87
N ARG A 177 -11.04 -3.01 2.84
CA ARG A 177 -11.13 -1.56 2.63
C ARG A 177 -9.80 -0.92 2.99
N ASN A 178 -9.36 0.04 2.17
CA ASN A 178 -8.17 0.82 2.43
C ASN A 178 -8.26 1.45 3.83
N PRO A 179 -7.30 1.17 4.74
CA PRO A 179 -7.29 1.74 6.09
C PRO A 179 -7.23 3.26 6.14
N LYS A 180 -6.74 3.91 5.07
CA LYS A 180 -6.70 5.37 4.90
C LYS A 180 -7.87 5.93 4.11
N TYR A 181 -8.88 5.12 3.79
CA TYR A 181 -10.05 5.62 3.08
C TYR A 181 -10.86 6.53 4.00
N GLU A 182 -10.97 7.80 3.61
CA GLU A 182 -11.81 8.79 4.27
C GLU A 182 -13.10 8.96 3.46
N ALA A 183 -14.23 8.63 4.08
CA ALA A 183 -15.55 8.99 3.57
C ALA A 183 -15.82 10.45 3.99
N GLU A 184 -15.61 11.40 3.08
CA GLU A 184 -16.00 12.81 3.28
C GLU A 184 -17.52 13.01 3.27
#